data_AF-D2XMN3-F1
#
_entry.id   AF-D2XMN3-F1
#
_cell.length_a   1.000
_cell.length_b   1.000
_cell.length_c   1.000
_cell.angle_alpha   90.00
_cell.angle_beta   90.00
_cell.angle_gamma   90.00
#
_symmetry.space_group_name_H-M   'P 1'
#
loop_
_entity.id
_entity.type
_entity.pdbx_description
1 polymer ?
#
loop_
_entity_poly.entity_id
_entity_poly.type
_entity_poly.pdbx_seq_one_letter_code
_entity_poly.pdbx_strand_id
1 'polypeptide(L)' 'LSGGMFQRVMIATALACNPRLMIADEPTTALDVTVQAQIMALLAQLKRETGMAMIFITHDIGLVAEMADYV' A
#
# COMPACT_ATOMS: atom_id res chain seq x y z
N LEU A 1 -10.24 10.97 -12.44
CA LEU A 1 -9.65 9.72 -11.94
C LEU A 1 -10.34 9.40 -10.62
N SER A 2 -10.81 8.18 -10.38
CA SER A 2 -11.34 7.80 -9.06
C SER A 2 -10.21 7.80 -8.02
N GLY A 3 -10.55 7.82 -6.72
CA GLY A 3 -9.55 7.76 -5.64
C GLY A 3 -8.58 6.58 -5.81
N GLY A 4 -9.11 5.39 -6.11
CA GLY A 4 -8.30 4.21 -6.42
C GLY A 4 -7.41 4.35 -7.67
N MET A 5 -7.84 5.09 -8.71
CA MET A 5 -6.98 5.35 -9.87
C MET A 5 -5.83 6.28 -9.54
N PHE A 6 -6.09 7.37 -8.80
CA PHE A 6 -5.03 8.28 -8.34
C PHE A 6 -4.01 7.54 -7.49
N GLN A 7 -4.48 6.68 -6.60
CA GLN A 7 -3.62 5.90 -5.73
C GLN A 7 -2.74 4.90 -6.47
N ARG A 8 -3.29 4.21 -7.49
CA ARG A 8 -2.48 3.33 -8.35
C ARG A 8 -1.41 4.10 -9.11
N VAL A 9 -1.71 5.30 -9.58
CA VAL A 9 -0.70 6.18 -10.20
C VAL A 9 0.39 6.54 -9.19
N MET A 10 0.02 6.95 -7.98
CA MET A 10 0.98 7.26 -6.91
C MET A 10 1.88 6.08 -6.56
N ILE A 11 1.32 4.88 -6.41
CA ILE A 11 2.09 3.65 -6.15
C ILE A 11 3.05 3.37 -7.31
N ALA A 12 2.59 3.47 -8.55
CA ALA A 12 3.45 3.28 -9.72
C ALA A 12 4.60 4.30 -9.77
N THR A 13 4.33 5.57 -9.45
CA THR A 13 5.36 6.61 -9.37
C THR A 13 6.38 6.30 -8.27
N ALA A 14 5.94 5.84 -7.10
CA ALA A 14 6.83 5.46 -6.01
C ALA A 14 7.72 4.25 -6.39
N LEU A 15 7.20 3.32 -7.18
CA LEU A 15 7.93 2.14 -7.65
C LEU A 15 8.83 2.37 -8.85
N ALA A 16 8.66 3.47 -9.60
CA ALA A 16 9.37 3.72 -10.85
C ALA A 16 10.91 3.63 -10.72
N CYS A 17 11.44 3.90 -9.53
CA CYS A 17 12.88 3.87 -9.24
C CYS A 17 13.36 2.54 -8.63
N ASN A 18 12.55 1.48 -8.61
CA ASN A 18 12.86 0.20 -7.94
C ASN A 18 13.38 0.41 -6.51
N PRO A 19 12.62 1.08 -5.63
CA PRO A 19 13.09 1.39 -4.29
C PRO A 19 13.30 0.12 -3.47
N ARG A 20 14.29 0.15 -2.58
CA ARG A 20 14.51 -0.91 -1.58
C ARG A 20 13.59 -0.79 -0.37
N LEU A 21 12.98 0.37 -0.17
CA LEU A 21 12.07 0.69 0.92
C LEU A 21 10.93 1.57 0.41
N MET A 22 9.69 1.20 0.71
CA MET A 22 8.51 2.04 0.53
C MET A 22 7.89 2.38 1.89
N ILE A 23 7.61 3.67 2.10
CA ILE A 23 6.86 4.15 3.25
C ILE A 23 5.48 4.57 2.74
N ALA A 24 4.44 3.94 3.26
CA ALA A 24 3.06 4.24 2.92
C ALA A 24 2.41 4.91 4.13
N ASP A 25 2.24 6.23 4.06
CA ASP A 25 1.63 7.04 5.12
C ASP A 25 0.13 7.22 4.87
N GLU A 26 -0.68 6.58 5.72
CA GLU A 26 -2.13 6.45 5.58
C GLU A 26 -2.60 6.25 4.13
N PRO A 27 -2.08 5.24 3.42
CA PRO A 27 -2.27 5.15 1.97
C PRO A 27 -3.74 4.99 1.61
N THR A 28 -4.54 4.37 2.47
CA THR A 28 -5.94 4.01 2.23
C THR A 28 -6.96 5.10 2.61
N THR A 29 -6.51 6.29 3.03
CA THR A 29 -7.39 7.38 3.45
C THR A 29 -8.32 7.84 2.32
N ALA A 30 -9.58 8.11 2.69
CA ALA A 30 -10.65 8.54 1.77
C ALA A 30 -11.06 7.53 0.68
N LEU A 31 -10.66 6.26 0.80
CA LEU A 31 -11.17 5.16 -0.02
C LEU A 31 -12.30 4.39 0.69
N ASP A 32 -13.20 3.80 -0.10
CA ASP A 32 -14.12 2.79 0.42
C ASP A 32 -13.39 1.47 0.76
N VAL A 33 -13.96 0.69 1.67
CA VAL A 33 -13.38 -0.56 2.20
C VAL A 33 -13.02 -1.56 1.08
N THR A 34 -13.79 -1.59 -0.02
CA THR A 34 -13.51 -2.52 -1.14
C THR A 34 -12.24 -2.11 -1.88
N VAL A 35 -12.08 -0.81 -2.16
CA VAL A 35 -10.88 -0.29 -2.82
C VAL A 35 -9.67 -0.38 -1.90
N GLN A 36 -9.82 -0.18 -0.59
CA GLN A 36 -8.74 -0.39 0.38
C GLN A 36 -8.16 -1.81 0.27
N ALA A 37 -9.00 -2.83 0.38
CA ALA A 37 -8.58 -4.23 0.26
C ALA A 37 -7.84 -4.51 -1.07
N GLN A 38 -8.32 -3.95 -2.18
CA GLN A 38 -7.65 -4.07 -3.48
C GLN A 38 -6.26 -3.42 -3.49
N ILE A 39 -6.08 -2.25 -2.87
CA ILE A 39 -4.78 -1.60 -2.77
C ILE A 39 -3.83 -2.40 -1.87
N MET A 40 -4.31 -2.90 -0.75
CA MET A 40 -3.48 -3.72 0.15
C MET A 40 -3.00 -4.99 -0.53
N ALA A 41 -3.89 -5.69 -1.24
CA ALA A 41 -3.53 -6.87 -2.03
C ALA A 41 -2.47 -6.55 -3.10
N LEU A 42 -2.60 -5.40 -3.77
CA LEU A 42 -1.62 -4.92 -4.75
C LEU A 42 -0.26 -4.66 -4.09
N LEU A 43 -0.21 -3.97 -2.95
CA LEU A 43 1.04 -3.65 -2.26
C LEU A 43 1.73 -4.92 -1.71
N ALA A 44 0.95 -5.87 -1.19
CA ALA A 44 1.47 -7.18 -0.77
C ALA A 44 2.07 -7.97 -1.95
N GLN A 45 1.43 -7.94 -3.12
CA GLN A 45 1.98 -8.55 -4.34
C GLN A 45 3.30 -7.88 -4.75
N LEU A 46 3.32 -6.54 -4.80
CA LEU A 46 4.50 -5.78 -5.20
C LEU A 46 5.68 -6.00 -4.25
N LYS A 47 5.43 -6.05 -2.93
CA LYS A 47 6.44 -6.40 -1.93
C LYS A 47 7.09 -7.76 -2.23
N ARG A 48 6.28 -8.78 -2.55
CA ARG A 48 6.78 -10.13 -2.88
C ARG A 48 7.58 -10.16 -4.18
N GLU A 49 7.13 -9.45 -5.20
CA GLU A 49 7.79 -9.44 -6.53
C GLU A 49 9.09 -8.65 -6.53
N THR A 50 9.13 -7.53 -5.80
CA THR A 50 10.28 -6.61 -5.79
C THR A 50 11.30 -6.92 -4.70
N GLY A 51 10.93 -7.69 -3.66
CA GLY A 51 11.77 -7.91 -2.47
C GLY A 51 11.98 -6.63 -1.64
N MET A 52 11.15 -5.61 -1.85
CA MET A 52 11.23 -4.32 -1.19
C MET A 52 10.76 -4.41 0.27
N ALA A 53 11.43 -3.69 1.17
CA ALA A 53 10.94 -3.47 2.53
C ALA A 53 9.78 -2.46 2.53
N MET A 54 8.81 -2.63 3.42
CA MET A 54 7.63 -1.77 3.45
C MET A 54 7.29 -1.34 4.87
N ILE A 55 7.15 -0.04 5.08
CA ILE A 55 6.66 0.55 6.32
C ILE A 55 5.27 1.11 6.05
N PHE A 56 4.32 0.76 6.90
CA PHE A 56 2.94 1.22 6.82
C PHE A 56 2.60 2.04 8.05
N ILE A 57 2.02 3.21 7.83
CA ILE A 57 1.49 4.07 8.88
C ILE A 57 -0.02 4.11 8.67
N THR A 58 -0.78 3.67 9.68
CA THR A 58 -2.23 3.65 9.63
C THR A 58 -2.78 3.67 11.05
N HIS A 59 -3.99 4.23 11.22
CA HIS A 59 -4.76 4.13 12.45
C HIS A 59 -5.74 2.94 12.43
N ASP A 60 -5.85 2.22 11.31
CA ASP A 60 -6.74 1.08 11.16
C ASP A 60 -6.03 -0.24 11.52
N ILE A 61 -6.33 -0.72 12.73
CA ILE A 61 -5.78 -1.97 13.28
C ILE A 61 -6.25 -3.20 12.48
N GLY A 62 -7.43 -3.15 11.85
CA GLY A 62 -7.94 -4.23 11.02
C GLY A 62 -7.07 -4.46 9.79
N LEU A 63 -6.62 -3.37 9.15
CA LEU A 63 -5.68 -3.41 8.02
C LEU A 63 -4.29 -3.89 8.44
N VAL A 64 -3.84 -3.55 9.65
CA VAL A 64 -2.52 -3.98 10.17
C VAL A 64 -2.45 -5.50 10.31
N ALA A 65 -3.49 -6.13 10.84
CA ALA A 65 -3.52 -7.57 11.09
C ALA A 65 -3.36 -8.43 9.83
N GLU A 66 -3.73 -7.91 8.66
CA GLU A 66 -3.66 -8.65 7.39
C GLU A 66 -2.27 -8.55 6.73
N MET A 67 -1.51 -7.49 6.98
CA MET A 67 -0.37 -7.13 6.14
C MET A 67 0.95 -6.93 6.89
N ALA A 68 0.92 -6.63 8.19
CA ALA A 68 2.13 -6.37 8.95
C ALA A 68 2.81 -7.67 9.39
N ASP A 69 4.08 -7.84 9.05
CA ASP A 69 4.90 -8.92 9.62
C ASP A 69 5.21 -8.65 11.11
N TYR A 70 5.30 -7.36 11.48
CA TYR A 70 5.60 -6.85 12.81
C TYR A 70 4.82 -5.55 13.04
N VAL A 71 4.37 -5.31 14.28
CA VAL A 71 3.62 -4.11 14.72
C VAL A 71 4.37 -3.42 15.84
#